data_AF-A0A0H2RAR2-F1
#
_entry.id   AF-A0A0H2RAR2-F1
#
_cell.length_a   1.000
_cell.length_b   1.000
_cell.length_c   1.000
_cell.angle_alpha   90.00
_cell.angle_beta   90.00
_cell.angle_gamma   90.00
#
_symmetry.space_group_name_H-M   'P 1'
#
loop_
_entity.id
_entity.type
_entity.pdbx_description
1 polymer ?
#
loop_
_entity_poly.entity_id
_entity_poly.type
_entity_poly.pdbx_seq_one_letter_code
_entity_poly.pdbx_strand_id
1 'polypeptide(L)' 'ESDIPHRTKMTESIRKRAETIERELAIELEKAPGRISFTFDGWTTRIMEAYVGVTAHFI' A
#
# COMPACT_ATOMS: atom_id res chain seq x y z
N GLU A 1 26.42 4.13 -19.25
CA GLU A 1 26.57 4.28 -17.79
C GLU A 1 25.70 5.45 -17.35
N SER A 2 24.53 5.30 -16.71
CA SER A 2 24.08 4.29 -15.76
C SER A 2 22.63 3.86 -16.07
N ASP A 3 22.45 2.65 -16.60
CA ASP A 3 21.12 2.08 -16.87
C ASP A 3 20.37 1.68 -15.59
N ILE A 4 21.09 1.61 -14.47
CA ILE A 4 20.52 1.26 -13.17
C ILE A 4 20.20 2.54 -12.39
N PRO A 5 18.95 2.74 -11.94
CA PRO A 5 18.58 3.90 -11.14
C PRO A 5 19.19 3.81 -9.73
N HIS A 6 19.62 4.95 -9.20
CA HIS A 6 20.04 5.04 -7.80
C HIS A 6 18.88 4.69 -6.85
N ARG A 7 19.20 4.19 -5.65
CA ARG A 7 18.20 3.81 -4.62
C ARG A 7 17.18 4.93 -4.35
N THR A 8 17.61 6.18 -4.32
CA THR A 8 16.73 7.35 -4.14
C THR A 8 15.71 7.43 -5.28
N LYS A 9 16.17 7.36 -6.53
CA LYS A 9 15.32 7.41 -7.72
C LYS A 9 14.34 6.22 -7.76
N MET A 10 14.77 5.04 -7.31
CA MET A 10 13.89 3.88 -7.18
C MET A 10 12.80 4.10 -6.12
N THR A 11 13.18 4.62 -4.95
CA THR A 11 12.24 4.91 -3.85
C THR A 11 11.20 5.96 -4.27
N GLU A 12 11.64 7.03 -4.94
CA GLU A 12 10.76 8.06 -5.50
C GLU A 12 9.80 7.49 -6.54
N SER A 13 10.29 6.60 -7.41
CA SER A 13 9.48 5.95 -8.44
C SER A 13 8.39 5.06 -7.83
N ILE A 14 8.74 4.28 -6.79
CA ILE A 14 7.77 3.44 -6.06
C ILE A 14 6.70 4.30 -5.40
N ARG A 15 7.08 5.37 -4.69
CA ARG A 15 6.13 6.29 -4.04
C ARG A 15 5.19 6.95 -5.04
N LYS A 16 5.74 7.50 -6.12
CA LYS A 16 4.96 8.13 -7.18
C LYS A 16 3.95 7.15 -7.79
N ARG A 17 4.35 5.88 -7.99
CA ARG A 17 3.44 4.85 -8.49
C ARG A 17 2.34 4.52 -7.48
N ALA A 18 2.69 4.42 -6.20
CA ALA A 18 1.72 4.19 -5.13
C ALA A 18 0.67 5.31 -5.04
N GLU A 19 1.09 6.57 -5.09
CA GLU A 19 0.18 7.74 -5.10
C GLU A 19 -0.76 7.78 -6.31
N THR A 20 -0.32 7.27 -7.47
CA THR A 20 -1.20 7.12 -8.63
C THR A 20 -2.25 6.04 -8.37
N ILE A 21 -1.83 4.86 -7.91
CA ILE A 21 -2.74 3.74 -7.63
C ILE A 21 -3.74 4.11 -6.52
N GLU A 22 -3.29 4.81 -5.47
CA GLU A 22 -4.16 5.28 -4.38
C GLU A 22 -5.28 6.18 -4.89
N ARG A 23 -4.97 7.13 -5.78
CA ARG A 23 -5.98 8.02 -6.39
C ARG A 23 -6.96 7.26 -7.28
N GLU A 24 -6.46 6.32 -8.08
CA GLU A 24 -7.30 5.47 -8.92
C GLU A 24 -8.24 4.60 -8.06
N LEU A 25 -7.70 4.01 -6.99
CA LEU A 25 -8.45 3.19 -6.05
C LEU A 25 -9.50 4.00 -5.29
N ALA A 26 -9.20 5.23 -4.87
CA ALA A 26 -10.18 6.08 -4.19
C ALA A 26 -11.44 6.30 -5.05
N ILE A 27 -11.26 6.59 -6.34
CA ILE A 27 -12.35 6.76 -7.32
C ILE A 27 -13.16 5.47 -7.49
N GLU A 28 -12.49 4.31 -7.42
CA GLU A 28 -13.16 3.00 -7.50
C GLU A 28 -13.98 2.72 -6.24
N LEU A 29 -13.41 2.96 -5.06
CA LEU A 29 -14.06 2.71 -3.77
C LEU A 29 -15.26 3.62 -3.50
N GLU A 30 -15.27 4.84 -4.05
CA GLU A 30 -16.46 5.72 -4.04
C GLU A 30 -17.70 5.04 -4.65
N LYS A 31 -17.51 4.07 -5.55
CA LYS A 31 -18.60 3.31 -6.21
C LYS A 31 -19.02 2.06 -5.43
N ALA A 32 -18.33 1.73 -4.33
CA ALA A 32 -18.55 0.52 -3.54
C ALA A 32 -19.02 0.79 -2.09
N PRO A 33 -19.99 1.70 -1.84
CA PRO A 33 -20.45 1.98 -0.48
C PRO A 33 -21.03 0.72 0.16
N GLY A 34 -20.57 0.40 1.38
CA GLY A 34 -21.00 -0.78 2.13
C GLY A 34 -20.45 -2.13 1.61
N ARG A 35 -19.57 -2.11 0.60
CA ARG A 35 -18.97 -3.33 0.00
C ARG A 35 -17.45 -3.39 0.21
N ILE A 36 -16.96 -2.73 1.25
CA ILE A 36 -15.54 -2.71 1.61
C ILE A 36 -15.40 -3.36 2.99
N SER A 37 -14.65 -4.45 3.05
CA SER A 37 -14.31 -5.15 4.30
C SER A 37 -12.83 -5.01 4.57
N PHE A 38 -12.44 -4.87 5.84
CA PHE A 38 -11.03 -4.80 6.23
C PHE A 38 -10.65 -6.00 7.09
N THR A 39 -9.50 -6.60 6.78
CA THR A 39 -8.85 -7.58 7.64
C THR A 39 -7.61 -6.96 8.28
N PHE A 40 -7.41 -7.25 9.56
CA PHE A 40 -6.25 -6.81 10.32
C PHE A 40 -5.49 -8.04 10.78
N ASP A 41 -4.21 -8.10 10.44
CA ASP A 41 -3.29 -9.11 10.97
C ASP A 41 -2.30 -8.41 11.89
N GLY A 42 -2.21 -8.85 13.14
CA GLY A 42 -1.36 -8.25 14.16
C GLY A 42 -0.34 -9.26 14.64
N TRP A 43 0.93 -8.91 14.61
CA TRP A 43 2.00 -9.80 15.05
C TRP A 43 3.13 -9.02 15.73
N THR A 44 3.93 -9.73 16.52
CA THR A 44 5.16 -9.20 17.11
C THR A 44 6.37 -9.93 16.53
N THR A 45 7.48 -9.22 16.36
CA THR A 45 8.76 -9.85 16.01
C THR A 45 9.41 -10.51 17.22
N ARG A 46 10.49 -11.27 17.00
CA ARG A 46 11.30 -11.86 18.08
C ARG A 46 11.94 -10.82 19.00
N ILE A 47 12.09 -9.58 18.52
CA ILE A 47 12.60 -8.45 19.30
C ILE A 47 11.47 -7.62 19.95
N MET A 48 10.25 -8.20 20.05
CA MET A 48 9.07 -7.60 20.65
C MET A 48 8.58 -6.31 19.98
N GLU A 49 8.89 -6.13 18.70
CA GLU A 49 8.33 -5.02 17.91
C GLU A 49 6.96 -5.42 17.35
N ALA A 50 5.94 -4.59 17.58
CA ALA A 50 4.58 -4.85 17.15
C ALA A 50 4.31 -4.29 15.75
N TYR A 51 3.61 -5.07 14.94
CA TYR A 51 3.21 -4.74 13.58
C TYR A 51 1.72 -4.99 13.39
N VAL A 52 1.12 -4.23 12.48
CA VAL A 52 -0.24 -4.46 11.99
C VAL A 52 -0.26 -4.36 10.46
N GLY A 53 -0.74 -5.42 9.81
CA GLY A 53 -1.11 -5.43 8.41
C GLY A 53 -2.59 -5.12 8.29
N VAL A 54 -2.94 -4.14 7.46
CA VAL A 54 -4.34 -3.81 7.13
C VAL A 54 -4.56 -4.14 5.66
N THR A 55 -5.63 -4.87 5.34
CA THR A 55 -5.98 -5.21 3.95
C THR A 55 -7.45 -4.94 3.71
N ALA A 56 -7.77 -4.19 2.64
CA ALA A 56 -9.13 -3.95 2.19
C ALA A 56 -9.53 -4.98 1.13
N HIS A 57 -10.74 -5.51 1.23
CA HIS A 57 -11.39 -6.40 0.27
C HIS A 57 -12.66 -5.71 -0.23
N PHE A 58 -12.82 -5.55 -1.53
CA PHE A 58 -13.94 -4.81 -2.14
C PHE A 58 -14.43 -5.46 -3.45
N ILE A 59 -15.71 -5.27 -3.79
CA ILE A 59 -16.41 -5.80 -5.00
C ILE A 59 -17.20 -4.68 -5.69
#